data_AF-A0AA91TK26-F1
#
_entry.id   AF-A0AA91TK26-F1
#
_cell.length_a   1.000
_cell.length_b   1.000
_cell.length_c   1.000
_cell.angle_alpha   90.00
_cell.angle_beta   90.00
_cell.angle_gamma   90.00
#
_symmetry.space_group_name_H-M   'P 1'
#
loop_
_entity.id
_entity.type
_entity.pdbx_description
1 polymer ?
#
loop_
_entity_poly.entity_id
_entity_poly.type
_entity_poly.pdbx_seq_one_letter_code
_entity_poly.pdbx_strand_id
1 'polypeptide(L)'
;MGRYLRANESTLEEHYLIKYIRDSIIGVNFNVKSVLNAIQKLMNMEAAKEKDLTTMLVKMDGNRVVLNGQDVRFKKETEKIFKEKLKFKKGMLLRNFDIETEAPHDSKKVRRIVEKRMCQAYHRMHKKDEGYKTSNREKYWMDRATAFQLYNIGQKEKARNTRRGESTHWKWKKDPITHELVLKKKMGYKNEESAQKAIAQWKINHPYDSREITAYKCNYCNKWHIGHRSKFLNHPAIDSMIPQMQACC
;
A
#
# COMPACT_ATOMS: atom_id res chain seq x y z
N MET A 1 11.14 -17.89 -30.36
CA MET A 1 9.75 -18.42 -30.47
C MET A 1 9.40 -19.48 -29.43
N GLY A 2 10.19 -20.55 -29.25
CA GLY A 2 9.85 -21.65 -28.34
C GLY A 2 9.70 -21.32 -26.85
N ARG A 3 10.27 -20.21 -26.36
CA ARG A 3 10.03 -19.67 -25.00
C ARG A 3 8.68 -18.96 -24.87
N TYR A 4 8.24 -18.23 -25.90
CA TYR A 4 6.97 -17.48 -25.89
C TYR A 4 5.75 -18.38 -26.00
N LEU A 5 5.82 -19.46 -26.80
CA LEU A 5 4.75 -20.45 -26.91
C LEU A 5 4.50 -21.23 -25.59
N ARG A 6 5.41 -21.11 -24.61
CA ARG A 6 5.37 -21.83 -23.33
C ARG A 6 5.15 -20.94 -22.11
N ALA A 7 5.07 -19.61 -22.27
CA ALA A 7 4.95 -18.68 -21.15
C ALA A 7 3.51 -18.13 -21.01
N ASN A 8 2.82 -18.50 -19.92
CA ASN A 8 1.47 -18.00 -19.56
C ASN A 8 1.40 -16.49 -19.20
N GLU A 9 2.49 -15.73 -19.39
CA GLU A 9 2.61 -14.30 -19.03
C GLU A 9 2.75 -13.39 -20.27
N SER A 10 2.51 -13.91 -21.48
CA SER A 10 2.54 -13.14 -22.73
C SER A 10 1.29 -12.29 -22.90
N THR A 11 1.44 -11.03 -23.35
CA THR A 11 0.31 -10.16 -23.66
C THR A 11 -0.41 -10.66 -24.91
N LEU A 12 -1.69 -10.27 -25.07
CA LEU A 12 -2.47 -10.64 -26.25
C LEU A 12 -1.79 -10.17 -27.55
N GLU A 13 -1.16 -9.00 -27.52
CA GLU A 13 -0.41 -8.43 -28.65
C GLU A 13 0.84 -9.25 -29.03
N GLU A 14 1.57 -9.79 -28.04
CA GLU A 14 2.72 -10.68 -28.31
C GLU A 14 2.28 -11.98 -28.98
N HIS A 15 1.16 -12.55 -28.54
CA HIS A 15 0.59 -13.74 -29.18
C HIS A 15 0.20 -13.47 -30.64
N TYR A 16 -0.42 -12.32 -30.92
CA TYR A 16 -0.76 -11.93 -32.30
C TYR A 16 0.48 -11.73 -33.17
N LEU A 17 1.53 -11.07 -32.65
CA LEU A 17 2.77 -10.86 -33.38
C LEU A 17 3.48 -12.18 -33.70
N ILE A 18 3.54 -13.11 -32.75
CA ILE A 18 4.16 -14.43 -32.97
C ILE A 18 3.36 -15.24 -34.00
N LYS A 19 2.03 -15.22 -33.90
CA LYS A 19 1.16 -15.88 -34.87
C LYS A 19 1.34 -15.28 -36.26
N TYR A 20 1.37 -13.96 -36.37
CA TYR A 20 1.62 -13.25 -37.62
C TYR A 20 2.98 -13.61 -38.21
N ILE A 21 4.06 -13.61 -37.43
CA ILE A 21 5.40 -13.98 -37.91
C ILE A 21 5.41 -15.44 -38.40
N ARG A 22 4.83 -16.37 -37.62
CA ARG A 22 4.75 -17.79 -37.99
C ARG A 22 3.98 -17.98 -39.31
N ASP A 23 2.78 -17.41 -39.39
CA ASP A 23 1.88 -17.60 -40.52
C ASP A 23 2.41 -16.88 -41.78
N SER A 24 3.14 -15.76 -41.60
CA SER A 24 3.76 -15.00 -42.70
C SER A 24 5.02 -15.65 -43.26
N ILE A 25 5.75 -16.44 -42.46
CA ILE A 25 6.91 -17.24 -42.91
C ILE A 25 6.47 -18.48 -43.70
N ILE A 26 5.32 -19.08 -43.32
CA ILE A 26 4.77 -20.29 -43.97
C ILE A 26 3.91 -19.92 -45.19
N GLY A 27 3.38 -18.69 -45.24
CA GLY A 27 2.50 -18.22 -46.30
C GLY A 27 3.19 -18.02 -47.66
N VAL A 28 2.38 -18.08 -48.72
CA VAL A 28 2.82 -18.04 -50.12
C VAL A 28 3.43 -16.68 -50.54
N ASN A 29 3.06 -15.59 -49.85
CA ASN A 29 3.55 -14.23 -50.09
C ASN A 29 4.43 -13.76 -48.93
N PHE A 30 5.68 -14.22 -48.93
CA PHE A 30 6.66 -13.87 -47.90
C PHE A 30 7.18 -12.43 -48.09
N ASN A 31 6.75 -11.53 -47.21
CA ASN A 31 7.28 -10.16 -47.13
C ASN A 31 8.32 -10.05 -46.01
N VAL A 32 9.60 -10.15 -46.41
CA VAL A 32 10.75 -10.06 -45.50
C VAL A 32 10.70 -8.82 -44.61
N LYS A 33 10.33 -7.66 -45.19
CA LYS A 33 10.36 -6.37 -44.48
C LYS A 33 9.31 -6.30 -43.38
N SER A 34 8.10 -6.80 -43.64
CA SER A 34 7.04 -6.82 -42.62
C SER A 34 7.34 -7.82 -41.50
N VAL A 35 7.92 -8.97 -41.84
CA VAL A 35 8.35 -9.99 -40.86
C VAL A 35 9.48 -9.46 -39.97
N LEU A 36 10.50 -8.83 -40.55
CA LEU A 36 11.59 -8.21 -39.78
C LEU A 36 11.08 -7.11 -38.86
N ASN A 37 10.16 -6.26 -39.32
CA ASN A 37 9.55 -5.23 -38.47
C ASN A 37 8.76 -5.84 -37.30
N ALA A 38 8.02 -6.92 -37.53
CA ALA A 38 7.27 -7.61 -36.48
C ALA A 38 8.21 -8.29 -35.46
N ILE A 39 9.31 -8.89 -35.92
CA ILE A 39 10.36 -9.46 -35.05
C ILE A 39 11.01 -8.35 -34.22
N GLN A 40 11.39 -7.23 -34.84
CA GLN A 40 11.99 -6.09 -34.14
C GLN A 40 11.04 -5.51 -33.09
N LYS A 41 9.74 -5.39 -33.42
CA LYS A 41 8.71 -4.95 -32.46
C LYS A 41 8.61 -5.91 -31.28
N LEU A 42 8.60 -7.23 -31.53
CA LEU A 42 8.58 -8.24 -30.48
C LEU A 42 9.83 -8.14 -29.58
N MET A 43 11.02 -8.01 -30.17
CA MET A 43 12.28 -7.84 -29.44
C MET A 43 12.30 -6.56 -28.60
N ASN A 44 11.77 -5.46 -29.13
CA ASN A 44 11.66 -4.20 -28.39
C ASN A 44 10.69 -4.31 -27.21
N MET A 45 9.59 -5.06 -27.36
CA MET A 45 8.66 -5.35 -26.26
C MET A 45 9.30 -6.24 -25.18
N GLU A 46 10.14 -7.21 -25.57
CA GLU A 46 10.92 -8.03 -24.64
C GLU A 46 11.97 -7.21 -23.90
N ALA A 47 12.75 -6.40 -24.62
CA ALA A 47 13.72 -5.48 -24.06
C ALA A 47 13.05 -4.44 -23.15
N ALA A 48 11.82 -4.02 -23.46
CA ALA A 48 11.03 -3.16 -22.60
C ALA A 48 10.58 -3.87 -21.30
N LYS A 49 10.28 -5.17 -21.35
CA LYS A 49 9.99 -5.98 -20.15
C LYS A 49 11.23 -6.21 -19.29
N GLU A 50 12.38 -6.48 -19.92
CA GLU A 50 13.66 -6.54 -19.22
C GLU A 50 14.03 -5.17 -18.62
N LYS A 51 13.73 -4.07 -19.31
CA LYS A 51 13.81 -2.70 -18.77
C LYS A 51 12.79 -2.41 -17.68
N ASP A 52 11.58 -2.98 -17.68
CA ASP A 52 10.61 -2.84 -16.58
C ASP A 52 11.08 -3.62 -15.32
N LEU A 53 11.86 -4.69 -15.53
CA LEU A 53 12.60 -5.40 -14.47
C LEU A 53 13.85 -4.64 -14.01
N THR A 54 14.60 -4.02 -14.93
CA THR A 54 15.79 -3.22 -14.58
C THR A 54 15.42 -1.86 -13.99
N THR A 55 14.29 -1.25 -14.34
CA THR A 55 13.81 0.05 -13.79
C THR A 55 13.39 -0.02 -12.32
N MET A 56 13.46 -1.19 -11.67
CA MET A 56 13.54 -1.26 -10.20
C MET A 56 14.85 -0.68 -9.63
N LEU A 57 15.82 -0.43 -10.50
CA LEU A 57 17.13 0.15 -10.28
C LEU A 57 17.30 1.21 -11.39
N VAL A 58 17.23 2.49 -11.13
CA VAL A 58 18.42 3.36 -11.15
C VAL A 58 17.84 4.78 -11.24
N LYS A 59 17.91 5.57 -10.17
CA LYS A 59 18.15 7.00 -10.32
C LYS A 59 19.66 7.15 -10.43
N MET A 60 20.18 7.79 -11.47
CA MET A 60 21.58 8.20 -11.46
C MET A 60 21.66 9.52 -10.72
N ASP A 61 22.45 9.56 -9.65
CA ASP A 61 22.85 10.80 -8.98
C ASP A 61 24.36 10.94 -9.21
N GLY A 62 24.72 11.66 -10.28
CA GLY A 62 26.07 11.64 -10.85
C GLY A 62 26.49 10.23 -11.27
N ASN A 63 27.69 9.81 -10.85
CA ASN A 63 28.24 8.47 -11.15
C ASN A 63 27.72 7.35 -10.23
N ARG A 64 26.77 7.63 -9.33
CA ARG A 64 26.24 6.63 -8.38
C ARG A 64 24.85 6.16 -8.80
N VAL A 65 24.70 4.83 -8.86
CA VAL A 65 23.41 4.16 -9.04
C VAL A 65 22.64 4.23 -7.73
N VAL A 66 21.63 5.10 -7.67
CA VAL A 66 20.71 5.22 -6.53
C VAL A 66 19.54 4.27 -6.74
N LEU A 67 19.34 3.41 -5.74
CA LEU A 67 18.21 2.50 -5.66
C LEU A 67 16.90 3.30 -5.54
N ASN A 68 15.90 2.97 -6.36
CA ASN A 68 14.55 3.55 -6.23
C ASN A 68 14.00 3.37 -4.81
N GLY A 69 13.22 4.35 -4.35
CA GLY A 69 12.53 4.30 -3.05
C GLY A 69 11.62 3.06 -2.92
N GLN A 70 11.37 2.64 -1.68
CA GLN A 70 10.53 1.46 -1.39
C GLN A 70 9.09 1.61 -1.91
N ASP A 71 8.60 2.85 -1.97
CA ASP A 71 7.30 3.23 -2.51
C ASP A 71 7.15 2.95 -4.02
N VAL A 72 8.22 3.17 -4.78
CA VAL A 72 8.28 2.85 -6.21
C VAL A 72 8.41 1.34 -6.39
N ARG A 73 9.35 0.71 -5.65
CA ARG A 73 9.64 -0.73 -5.75
C ARG A 73 8.43 -1.61 -5.48
N PHE A 74 7.67 -1.30 -4.44
CA PHE A 74 6.55 -2.14 -4.00
C PHE A 74 5.18 -1.56 -4.39
N LYS A 75 5.11 -0.66 -5.38
CA LYS A 75 3.87 0.05 -5.73
C LYS A 75 2.71 -0.90 -6.06
N LYS A 76 2.98 -1.91 -6.90
CA LYS A 76 2.02 -2.91 -7.39
C LYS A 76 1.54 -3.82 -6.24
N GLU A 77 2.46 -4.25 -5.39
CA GLU A 77 2.20 -5.11 -4.22
C GLU A 77 1.37 -4.38 -3.18
N THR A 78 1.72 -3.12 -2.90
CA THR A 78 0.97 -2.24 -2.00
C THR A 78 -0.49 -2.14 -2.44
N GLU A 79 -0.77 -1.96 -3.74
CA GLU A 79 -2.14 -1.86 -4.25
C GLU A 79 -2.93 -3.16 -4.11
N LYS A 80 -2.29 -4.32 -4.29
CA LYS A 80 -2.93 -5.62 -4.09
C LYS A 80 -3.24 -5.88 -2.62
N ILE A 81 -2.27 -5.62 -1.75
CA ILE A 81 -2.38 -5.76 -0.29
C ILE A 81 -3.51 -4.88 0.25
N PHE A 82 -3.66 -3.65 -0.25
CA PHE A 82 -4.70 -2.72 0.18
C PHE A 82 -6.13 -3.16 -0.17
N LYS A 83 -6.29 -3.97 -1.22
CA LYS A 83 -7.58 -4.52 -1.66
C LYS A 83 -7.89 -5.87 -1.00
N GLU A 84 -6.96 -6.42 -0.23
CA GLU A 84 -7.12 -7.73 0.40
C GLU A 84 -8.17 -7.69 1.52
N LYS A 85 -9.08 -8.67 1.51
CA LYS A 85 -10.12 -8.84 2.53
C LYS A 85 -9.69 -9.87 3.57
N LEU A 86 -9.83 -9.51 4.83
CA LEU A 86 -9.54 -10.34 5.99
C LEU A 86 -10.69 -11.29 6.25
N LYS A 87 -10.50 -12.57 5.89
CA LYS A 87 -11.50 -13.63 6.11
C LYS A 87 -11.91 -13.76 7.59
N PHE A 88 -10.94 -13.64 8.50
CA PHE A 88 -11.18 -13.77 9.95
C PHE A 88 -11.87 -12.54 10.58
N LYS A 89 -12.05 -11.44 9.84
CA LYS A 89 -12.74 -10.21 10.28
C LYS A 89 -13.88 -9.87 9.33
N LYS A 90 -14.76 -10.84 9.05
CA LYS A 90 -15.98 -10.68 8.22
C LYS A 90 -15.73 -9.95 6.87
N GLY A 91 -14.56 -10.17 6.25
CA GLY A 91 -14.21 -9.55 4.98
C GLY A 91 -13.74 -8.09 5.06
N MET A 92 -13.39 -7.60 6.25
CA MET A 92 -12.77 -6.29 6.47
C MET A 92 -11.56 -6.09 5.56
N LEU A 93 -11.44 -4.93 4.93
CA LEU A 93 -10.27 -4.61 4.12
C LEU A 93 -9.03 -4.42 4.99
N LEU A 94 -7.89 -4.97 4.56
CA LEU A 94 -6.62 -4.88 5.28
C LEU A 94 -6.21 -3.43 5.58
N ARG A 95 -6.50 -2.49 4.69
CA ARG A 95 -6.22 -1.06 4.88
C ARG A 95 -6.97 -0.42 6.07
N ASN A 96 -8.08 -1.04 6.51
CA ASN A 96 -8.88 -0.56 7.63
C ASN A 96 -8.42 -1.19 8.95
N PHE A 97 -7.53 -2.19 8.90
CA PHE A 97 -7.03 -2.86 10.09
C PHE A 97 -6.04 -1.94 10.82
N ASP A 98 -6.32 -1.67 12.09
CA ASP A 98 -5.44 -0.88 12.95
C ASP A 98 -4.75 -1.79 13.99
N ILE A 99 -3.44 -1.96 13.81
CA ILE A 99 -2.63 -2.89 14.60
C ILE A 99 -2.57 -2.55 16.09
N GLU A 100 -2.83 -1.29 16.48
CA GLU A 100 -2.74 -0.89 17.90
C GLU A 100 -4.09 -0.93 18.63
N THR A 101 -5.21 -1.03 17.91
CA THR A 101 -6.54 -1.17 18.51
C THR A 101 -7.00 -2.61 18.51
N GLU A 102 -6.52 -3.38 17.55
CA GLU A 102 -6.88 -4.78 17.39
C GLU A 102 -6.13 -5.69 18.36
N ALA A 103 -6.72 -6.84 18.64
CA ALA A 103 -6.15 -7.80 19.57
C ALA A 103 -4.76 -8.29 19.08
N PRO A 104 -3.80 -8.56 19.98
CA PRO A 104 -2.44 -9.00 19.60
C PRO A 104 -2.42 -10.21 18.67
N HIS A 105 -3.39 -11.12 18.85
CA HIS A 105 -3.53 -12.31 18.03
C HIS A 105 -3.89 -12.00 16.57
N ASP A 106 -4.79 -11.04 16.34
CA ASP A 106 -5.21 -10.59 15.01
C ASP A 106 -4.11 -9.78 14.33
N SER A 107 -3.43 -8.92 15.10
CA SER A 107 -2.26 -8.17 14.63
C SER A 107 -1.15 -9.10 14.14
N LYS A 108 -0.92 -10.22 14.83
CA LYS A 108 0.04 -11.26 14.39
C LYS A 108 -0.42 -11.96 13.11
N LYS A 109 -1.73 -12.23 12.94
CA LYS A 109 -2.28 -12.79 11.69
C LYS A 109 -2.11 -11.83 10.52
N VAL A 110 -2.40 -10.54 10.70
CA VAL A 110 -2.22 -9.52 9.65
C VAL A 110 -0.76 -9.41 9.23
N ARG A 111 0.19 -9.38 10.19
CA ARG A 111 1.62 -9.41 9.88
C ARG A 111 2.00 -10.60 9.02
N ARG A 112 1.54 -11.82 9.37
CA ARG A 112 1.79 -13.04 8.60
C ARG A 112 1.18 -13.00 7.20
N ILE A 113 0.00 -12.40 7.04
CA ILE A 113 -0.63 -12.22 5.72
C ILE A 113 0.26 -11.31 4.86
N VAL A 114 0.65 -10.15 5.37
CA VAL A 114 1.51 -9.20 4.64
C VAL A 114 2.84 -9.86 4.26
N GLU A 115 3.50 -10.51 5.21
CA GLU A 115 4.76 -11.24 4.99
C GLU A 115 4.59 -12.30 3.90
N LYS A 116 3.56 -13.15 3.99
CA LYS A 116 3.26 -14.17 2.98
C LYS A 116 3.06 -13.55 1.59
N ARG A 117 2.36 -12.42 1.49
CA ARG A 117 2.15 -11.73 0.20
C ARG A 117 3.45 -11.18 -0.38
N MET A 118 4.31 -10.60 0.46
CA MET A 118 5.61 -10.10 0.03
C MET A 118 6.53 -11.24 -0.42
N CYS A 119 6.61 -12.33 0.34
CA CYS A 119 7.37 -13.52 -0.07
C CYS A 119 6.85 -14.12 -1.38
N GLN A 120 5.53 -14.18 -1.57
CA GLN A 120 4.94 -14.63 -2.84
C GLN A 120 5.25 -13.70 -4.01
N ALA A 121 5.24 -12.38 -3.79
CA ALA A 121 5.60 -11.40 -4.82
C ALA A 121 7.07 -11.53 -5.20
N TYR A 122 7.95 -11.61 -4.20
CA TYR A 122 9.37 -11.82 -4.38
C TYR A 122 9.66 -13.12 -5.13
N HIS A 123 9.03 -14.22 -4.73
CA HIS A 123 9.17 -15.50 -5.44
C HIS A 123 8.79 -15.40 -6.91
N ARG A 124 7.65 -14.76 -7.23
CA ARG A 124 7.22 -14.60 -8.63
C ARG A 124 8.24 -13.81 -9.46
N MET A 125 8.89 -12.82 -8.87
CA MET A 125 9.88 -11.97 -9.54
C MET A 125 11.21 -12.69 -9.76
N HIS A 126 11.68 -13.43 -8.76
CA HIS A 126 13.05 -13.96 -8.74
C HIS A 126 13.15 -15.47 -8.99
N LYS A 127 12.04 -16.19 -9.21
CA LYS A 127 12.03 -17.64 -9.50
C LYS A 127 12.89 -18.07 -10.69
N LYS A 128 13.27 -17.13 -11.58
CA LYS A 128 14.08 -17.39 -12.78
C LYS A 128 15.55 -17.01 -12.59
N ASP A 129 15.91 -16.38 -11.47
CA ASP A 129 17.27 -15.91 -11.21
C ASP A 129 18.10 -17.08 -10.66
N GLU A 130 19.29 -17.29 -11.21
CA GLU A 130 20.24 -18.27 -10.66
C GLU A 130 20.69 -17.80 -9.26
N GLY A 131 20.54 -18.67 -8.24
CA GLY A 131 20.86 -18.34 -6.84
C GLY A 131 19.68 -17.95 -5.93
N TYR A 132 18.44 -18.01 -6.44
CA TYR A 132 17.15 -17.62 -5.81
C TYR A 132 16.84 -18.18 -4.40
N LYS A 133 17.63 -19.11 -3.84
CA LYS A 133 17.19 -19.91 -2.68
C LYS A 133 17.96 -19.70 -1.38
N THR A 134 19.06 -18.96 -1.35
CA THR A 134 20.01 -19.11 -0.23
C THR A 134 20.82 -17.87 0.15
N SER A 135 20.25 -16.65 0.14
CA SER A 135 20.98 -15.48 0.65
C SER A 135 20.32 -14.82 1.86
N ASN A 136 21.09 -14.60 2.93
CA ASN A 136 20.69 -13.76 4.08
C ASN A 136 20.22 -12.35 3.66
N ARG A 137 20.68 -11.88 2.49
CA ARG A 137 20.26 -10.62 1.88
C ARG A 137 18.76 -10.62 1.56
N GLU A 138 18.19 -11.74 1.14
CA GLU A 138 16.79 -11.87 0.76
C GLU A 138 15.88 -11.72 1.98
N LYS A 139 16.25 -12.37 3.09
CA LYS A 139 15.55 -12.25 4.37
C LYS A 139 15.51 -10.79 4.85
N TYR A 140 16.64 -10.10 4.79
CA TYR A 140 16.71 -8.67 5.12
C TYR A 140 15.77 -7.81 4.25
N TRP A 141 15.72 -8.06 2.95
CA TRP A 141 14.83 -7.34 2.05
C TRP A 141 13.35 -7.65 2.32
N MET A 142 13.00 -8.89 2.68
CA MET A 142 11.64 -9.28 3.04
C MET A 142 11.17 -8.65 4.35
N ASP A 143 12.05 -8.59 5.36
CA ASP A 143 11.77 -7.90 6.61
C ASP A 143 11.52 -6.41 6.37
N ARG A 144 12.37 -5.75 5.58
CA ARG A 144 12.17 -4.35 5.16
C ARG A 144 10.89 -4.14 4.38
N ALA A 145 10.57 -5.03 3.44
CA ALA A 145 9.36 -4.94 2.62
C ALA A 145 8.11 -5.07 3.49
N THR A 146 8.08 -6.04 4.40
CA THR A 146 6.98 -6.28 5.33
C THR A 146 6.77 -5.10 6.28
N ALA A 147 7.85 -4.57 6.87
CA ALA A 147 7.79 -3.38 7.71
C ALA A 147 7.26 -2.15 6.95
N PHE A 148 7.73 -1.94 5.73
CA PHE A 148 7.25 -0.86 4.86
C PHE A 148 5.77 -0.99 4.51
N GLN A 149 5.29 -2.21 4.22
CA GLN A 149 3.88 -2.43 3.93
C GLN A 149 2.99 -2.22 5.15
N LEU A 150 3.40 -2.68 6.33
CA LEU A 150 2.67 -2.42 7.58
C LEU A 150 2.59 -0.91 7.88
N TYR A 151 3.67 -0.17 7.63
CA TYR A 151 3.69 1.29 7.74
C TYR A 151 2.75 1.95 6.72
N ASN A 152 2.78 1.54 5.46
CA ASN A 152 1.90 2.09 4.41
C ASN A 152 0.43 1.82 4.70
N ILE A 153 0.09 0.59 5.12
CA ILE A 153 -1.26 0.20 5.56
C ILE A 153 -1.71 1.12 6.69
N GLY A 154 -0.81 1.59 7.56
CA GLY A 154 -1.11 2.63 8.53
C GLY A 154 -1.42 3.97 7.88
N GLN A 155 -0.55 4.49 7.01
CA GLN A 155 -0.50 5.94 6.73
C GLN A 155 -1.01 6.40 5.35
N LYS A 156 -1.01 5.54 4.33
CA LYS A 156 -1.38 5.95 2.97
C LYS A 156 -2.85 5.66 2.69
N GLU A 157 -3.54 6.60 2.06
CA GLU A 157 -4.87 6.38 1.49
C GLU A 157 -4.75 6.40 -0.04
N LYS A 158 -4.62 5.22 -0.63
CA LYS A 158 -4.36 5.07 -2.08
C LYS A 158 -5.64 5.05 -2.93
N ALA A 159 -6.82 5.09 -2.33
CA ALA A 159 -8.07 4.93 -3.05
C ALA A 159 -8.71 6.30 -3.34
N ARG A 160 -8.65 6.72 -4.60
CA ARG A 160 -9.20 7.98 -5.13
C ARG A 160 -10.66 8.24 -4.70
N ASN A 161 -11.43 7.17 -4.47
CA ASN A 161 -12.86 7.21 -4.14
C ASN A 161 -13.25 6.32 -2.93
N THR A 162 -12.30 5.93 -2.08
CA THR A 162 -12.68 5.17 -0.87
C THR A 162 -11.92 5.69 0.32
N ARG A 163 -12.65 6.47 1.13
CA ARG A 163 -12.20 6.87 2.46
C ARG A 163 -12.23 5.63 3.36
N ARG A 164 -11.28 5.51 4.29
CA ARG A 164 -11.49 4.69 5.49
C ARG A 164 -12.83 5.12 6.07
N GLY A 165 -13.70 4.15 6.37
CA GLY A 165 -14.97 4.44 7.05
C GLY A 165 -14.70 5.31 8.27
N GLU A 166 -15.62 6.22 8.62
CA GLU A 166 -15.45 7.27 9.64
C GLU A 166 -14.58 6.83 10.82
N SER A 167 -13.27 7.04 10.69
CA SER A 167 -12.33 6.40 11.59
C SER A 167 -12.03 7.39 12.70
N THR A 168 -12.51 7.06 13.90
CA THR A 168 -12.29 7.85 15.12
C THR A 168 -10.80 8.11 15.42
N HIS A 169 -9.88 7.30 14.88
CA HIS A 169 -8.46 7.32 15.21
C HIS A 169 -7.51 7.92 14.16
N TRP A 170 -8.00 8.36 13.00
CA TRP A 170 -7.14 8.95 11.97
C TRP A 170 -7.51 10.43 11.76
N LYS A 171 -6.52 11.24 11.40
CA LYS A 171 -6.71 12.64 11.02
C LYS A 171 -5.94 12.95 9.75
N TRP A 172 -6.54 13.76 8.90
CA TRP A 172 -5.84 14.32 7.75
C TRP A 172 -4.80 15.33 8.22
N LYS A 173 -3.57 15.19 7.74
CA LYS A 173 -2.50 16.18 7.96
C LYS A 173 -1.75 16.36 6.64
N LYS A 174 -1.42 17.60 6.31
CA LYS A 174 -0.48 17.90 5.23
C LYS A 174 0.92 17.49 5.69
N ASP A 175 1.60 16.66 4.92
CA ASP A 175 2.96 16.27 5.22
C ASP A 175 3.92 17.45 4.91
N PRO A 176 4.81 17.85 5.83
CA PRO A 176 5.67 19.02 5.62
C PRO A 176 6.70 18.83 4.51
N ILE A 177 7.12 17.59 4.23
CA ILE A 177 8.15 17.28 3.23
C ILE A 177 7.53 17.13 1.84
N THR A 178 6.52 16.27 1.73
CA THR A 178 5.91 15.94 0.43
C THR A 178 4.78 16.89 0.04
N HIS A 179 4.29 17.71 0.97
CA HIS A 179 3.10 18.56 0.81
C HIS A 179 1.80 17.83 0.45
N GLU A 180 1.81 16.50 0.44
CA GLU A 180 0.64 15.67 0.21
C GLU A 180 -0.25 15.61 1.46
N LEU A 181 -1.56 15.45 1.26
CA LEU A 181 -2.49 15.13 2.33
C LEU A 181 -2.35 13.66 2.68
N VAL A 182 -1.93 13.38 3.91
CA VAL A 182 -1.76 12.02 4.43
C VAL A 182 -2.63 11.79 5.66
N LEU A 183 -3.09 10.56 5.84
CA LEU A 183 -3.73 10.15 7.08
C LEU A 183 -2.66 9.88 8.13
N LYS A 184 -2.65 10.67 9.19
CA LYS A 184 -1.83 10.40 10.38
C LYS A 184 -2.72 9.90 11.50
N LYS A 185 -2.22 8.92 12.24
CA LYS A 185 -2.92 8.41 13.41
C LYS A 185 -3.05 9.52 14.46
N LYS A 186 -4.20 9.58 15.14
CA LYS A 186 -4.37 10.41 16.34
C LYS A 186 -3.52 9.82 17.45
N MET A 187 -2.77 10.68 18.15
CA MET A 187 -1.96 10.26 19.29
C MET A 187 -2.87 9.73 20.39
N GLY A 188 -2.58 8.52 20.86
CA GLY A 188 -3.23 7.90 22.01
C GLY A 188 -2.34 8.00 23.24
N TYR A 189 -2.87 8.59 24.29
CA TYR A 189 -2.23 8.78 25.59
C TYR A 189 -2.72 7.69 26.56
N LYS A 190 -1.84 7.23 27.46
CA LYS A 190 -2.20 6.19 28.44
C LYS A 190 -3.16 6.74 29.50
N ASN A 191 -2.90 7.96 29.98
CA ASN A 191 -3.58 8.56 31.11
C ASN A 191 -4.12 9.95 30.74
N GLU A 192 -5.15 10.43 31.43
CA GLU A 192 -5.73 11.76 31.22
C GLU A 192 -4.70 12.88 31.39
N GLU A 193 -3.89 12.81 32.45
CA GLU A 193 -2.84 13.79 32.74
C GLU A 193 -1.85 13.96 31.58
N SER A 194 -1.48 12.84 30.94
CA SER A 194 -0.58 12.88 29.78
C SER A 194 -1.23 13.54 28.56
N ALA A 195 -2.55 13.39 28.40
CA ALA A 195 -3.31 14.09 27.38
C ALA A 195 -3.41 15.59 27.71
N GLN A 196 -3.66 15.97 28.97
CA GLN A 196 -3.72 17.37 29.41
C GLN A 196 -2.36 18.08 29.24
N LYS A 197 -1.25 17.42 29.57
CA LYS A 197 0.11 17.94 29.28
C LYS A 197 0.31 18.18 27.79
N ALA A 198 -0.20 17.29 26.93
CA ALA A 198 -0.13 17.48 25.49
C ALA A 198 -1.02 18.63 24.98
N ILE A 199 -2.17 18.90 25.63
CA ILE A 199 -2.99 20.09 25.33
C ILE A 199 -2.21 21.37 25.66
N ALA A 200 -1.55 21.41 26.83
CA ALA A 200 -0.72 22.56 27.20
C ALA A 200 0.40 22.80 26.18
N GLN A 201 1.13 21.74 25.77
CA GLN A 201 2.14 21.83 24.72
C GLN A 201 1.56 22.25 23.36
N TRP A 202 0.36 21.77 23.01
CA TRP A 202 -0.29 22.16 21.76
C TRP A 202 -0.59 23.66 21.71
N LYS A 203 -1.14 24.22 22.80
CA LYS A 203 -1.45 25.66 22.91
C LYS A 203 -0.20 26.53 22.75
N ILE A 204 0.94 26.09 23.29
CA ILE A 204 2.23 26.78 23.11
C ILE A 204 2.67 26.74 21.65
N ASN A 205 2.56 25.58 21.00
CA ASN A 205 3.01 25.40 19.61
C ASN A 205 2.07 26.00 18.56
N HIS A 206 0.80 26.25 18.90
CA HIS A 206 -0.23 26.76 17.99
C HIS A 206 -0.99 27.92 18.66
N PRO A 207 -0.33 29.07 18.88
CA PRO A 207 -0.93 30.21 19.59
C PRO A 207 -2.12 30.84 18.85
N TYR A 208 -2.20 30.65 17.53
CA TYR A 208 -3.27 31.17 16.68
C TYR A 208 -4.54 30.31 16.67
N ASP A 209 -4.52 29.14 17.32
CA ASP A 209 -5.66 28.23 17.38
C ASP A 209 -6.59 28.62 18.53
N SER A 210 -7.65 29.36 18.20
CA SER A 210 -8.62 29.88 19.19
C SER A 210 -9.66 28.86 19.66
N ARG A 211 -9.65 27.64 19.10
CA ARG A 211 -10.66 26.63 19.43
C ARG A 211 -10.29 25.86 20.69
N GLU A 212 -11.28 25.67 21.57
CA GLU A 212 -11.08 24.87 22.78
C GLU A 212 -10.74 23.41 22.44
N ILE A 213 -9.62 22.93 23.00
CA ILE A 213 -9.15 21.54 22.88
C ILE A 213 -9.38 20.85 24.22
N THR A 214 -9.97 19.65 24.15
CA THR A 214 -10.28 18.82 25.31
C THR A 214 -9.68 17.43 25.16
N ALA A 215 -9.44 16.78 26.31
CA ALA A 215 -9.06 15.38 26.36
C ALA A 215 -10.34 14.53 26.45
N TYR A 216 -10.40 13.43 25.70
CA TYR A 216 -11.49 12.47 25.76
C TYR A 216 -10.96 11.04 25.70
N LYS A 217 -11.63 10.12 26.39
CA LYS A 217 -11.32 8.69 26.31
C LYS A 217 -12.07 8.08 25.13
N CYS A 218 -11.37 7.36 24.25
CA CYS A 218 -12.00 6.71 23.12
C CYS A 218 -12.55 5.33 23.51
N ASN A 219 -13.83 5.08 23.20
CA ASN A 219 -14.52 3.82 23.48
C ASN A 219 -13.96 2.63 22.69
N TYR A 220 -13.29 2.88 21.56
CA TYR A 220 -12.78 1.83 20.69
C TYR A 220 -11.37 1.33 21.08
N CYS A 221 -10.47 2.23 21.49
CA CYS A 221 -9.09 1.85 21.84
C CYS A 221 -8.79 1.99 23.34
N ASN A 222 -9.72 2.52 24.14
CA ASN A 222 -9.59 2.80 25.57
C ASN A 222 -8.42 3.73 25.95
N LYS A 223 -7.82 4.41 24.97
CA LYS A 223 -6.77 5.44 25.18
C LYS A 223 -7.38 6.83 25.22
N TRP A 224 -6.65 7.75 25.83
CA TRP A 224 -6.97 9.17 25.86
C TRP A 224 -6.51 9.85 24.57
N HIS A 225 -7.31 10.75 24.03
CA HIS A 225 -7.00 11.53 22.84
C HIS A 225 -7.29 13.00 23.10
N ILE A 226 -6.65 13.87 22.32
CA ILE A 226 -6.92 15.31 22.34
C ILE A 226 -7.65 15.71 21.05
N GLY A 227 -8.62 16.62 21.15
CA GLY A 227 -9.35 17.12 20.00
C GLY A 227 -10.14 18.39 20.32
N HIS A 228 -10.51 19.11 19.27
CA HIS A 228 -11.44 20.23 19.42
C HIS A 228 -12.83 19.72 19.77
N ARG A 229 -13.55 20.46 20.61
CA ARG A 229 -14.99 20.23 20.77
C ARG A 229 -15.67 20.46 19.42
N SER A 230 -16.28 19.40 18.87
CA SER A 230 -17.15 19.56 17.71
C SER A 230 -18.40 20.32 18.16
N LYS A 231 -18.71 21.44 17.49
CA LYS A 231 -20.00 22.14 17.66
C LYS A 231 -21.23 21.26 17.30
N PHE A 232 -21.00 20.05 16.81
CA PHE A 232 -22.02 19.06 16.44
C PHE A 232 -22.74 18.40 17.63
N LEU A 233 -22.29 18.61 18.86
CA LEU A 233 -22.94 18.05 20.06
C LEU A 233 -24.29 18.71 20.43
N ASN A 234 -24.76 19.70 19.66
CA ASN A 234 -26.02 20.42 19.95
C ASN A 234 -27.04 20.33 18.81
N HIS A 235 -27.00 19.31 17.95
CA HIS A 235 -28.08 19.09 16.99
C HIS A 235 -29.01 17.97 17.49
N PRO A 236 -30.27 18.25 17.86
CA PRO A 236 -31.18 17.29 18.49
C PRO A 236 -31.45 16.03 17.66
N ALA A 237 -31.17 16.05 16.35
CA ALA A 237 -31.25 14.88 15.48
C ALA A 237 -30.13 13.83 15.68
N ILE A 238 -29.00 14.20 16.31
CA ILE A 238 -27.87 13.27 16.56
C ILE A 238 -28.02 12.59 17.92
N ASP A 239 -28.50 13.30 18.95
CA ASP A 239 -28.76 12.72 20.28
C ASP A 239 -29.88 11.67 20.24
N SER A 240 -30.85 11.78 19.33
CA SER A 240 -31.86 10.75 19.10
C SER A 240 -31.34 9.46 18.45
N MET A 241 -30.11 9.46 17.91
CA MET A 241 -29.49 8.27 17.31
C MET A 241 -28.55 7.52 18.28
N ILE A 242 -28.20 8.12 19.42
CA ILE A 242 -27.30 7.53 20.41
C ILE A 242 -27.93 6.39 21.26
N PRO A 243 -29.27 6.27 21.46
CA PRO A 243 -29.82 5.15 22.23
C PRO A 243 -29.82 3.78 21.52
N GLN A 244 -29.56 3.70 20.20
CA GLN A 244 -29.67 2.42 19.48
C GLN A 244 -28.34 1.64 19.33
N MET A 245 -27.20 2.18 19.79
CA MET A 245 -25.92 1.45 19.80
C MET A 245 -25.60 0.73 21.12
N GLN A 246 -26.53 0.69 22.08
CA GLN A 246 -26.41 -0.13 23.30
C GLN A 246 -27.15 -1.47 23.22
N ALA A 247 -27.79 -1.80 22.10
CA ALA A 247 -28.51 -3.06 21.93
C ALA A 247 -28.14 -3.75 20.61
N CYS A 248 -26.89 -4.22 20.51
CA CYS A 248 -26.53 -5.37 19.66
C CYS A 248 -25.20 -5.94 20.20
N CYS A 249 -25.30 -7.18 20.67
CA CYS A 249 -24.32 -7.95 21.44
C CYS A 249 -22.90 -8.02 20.87
#